data_AF-A0A2V7F1D5-F1
#
_entry.id   AF-A0A2V7F1D5-F1
#
_cell.length_a   1.000
_cell.length_b   1.000
_cell.length_c   1.000
_cell.angle_alpha   90.00
_cell.angle_beta   90.00
_cell.angle_gamma   90.00
#
_symmetry.space_group_name_H-M   'P 1'
#
loop_
_entity.id
_entity.type
_entity.pdbx_description
1 polymer ?
#
loop_
_entity_poly.entity_id
_entity_poly.type
_entity_poly.pdbx_seq_one_letter_code
_entity_poly.pdbx_strand_id
1 'polypeptide(L)'
;MAAGSGVTDAMFQPVAQALVPGLKPGLERQLKRPVSPEEEQKLVDVIRRTFVGVFPSALFEKELIEVYAKHFNEAEAEELLRFYRTPVGTKAIQLSAVLTGEGAVIGQRLAKSREAEFAQRLREELAREFSP
;
A
#
# COMPACT_ATOMS: atom_id res chain seq x y z
N MET A 1 -18.28 17.65 -8.84
CA MET A 1 -17.20 17.44 -7.85
C MET A 1 -17.43 16.08 -7.19
N ALA A 2 -16.97 15.00 -7.81
CA ALA A 2 -17.23 13.61 -7.40
C ALA A 2 -16.00 12.72 -7.68
N ALA A 3 -14.80 13.28 -7.55
CA ALA A 3 -13.55 12.58 -7.84
C ALA A 3 -12.84 12.04 -6.57
N GLY A 4 -13.11 12.62 -5.40
CA GLY A 4 -12.47 12.23 -4.13
C GLY A 4 -12.90 10.83 -3.64
N SER A 5 -14.18 10.48 -3.79
CA SER A 5 -14.71 9.20 -3.30
C SER A 5 -14.09 7.97 -3.97
N GLY A 6 -13.70 8.06 -5.25
CA GLY A 6 -13.17 6.90 -5.99
C GLY A 6 -11.78 6.44 -5.55
N VAL A 7 -10.88 7.37 -5.25
CA VAL A 7 -9.51 7.05 -4.80
C VAL A 7 -9.52 6.56 -3.36
N THR A 8 -10.29 7.24 -2.50
CA THR A 8 -10.47 6.83 -1.11
C THR A 8 -11.15 5.46 -1.00
N ASP A 9 -12.18 5.19 -1.82
CA ASP A 9 -12.80 3.86 -1.90
C ASP A 9 -11.81 2.78 -2.34
N ALA A 10 -10.96 3.08 -3.33
CA ALA A 10 -9.94 2.15 -3.80
C ALA A 10 -8.89 1.84 -2.71
N MET A 11 -8.54 2.81 -1.87
CA MET A 11 -7.62 2.60 -0.74
C MET A 11 -8.22 1.76 0.38
N PHE A 12 -9.54 1.84 0.61
CA PHE A 12 -10.21 1.07 1.66
C PHE A 12 -10.66 -0.33 1.22
N GLN A 13 -10.67 -0.62 -0.08
CA GLN A 13 -11.07 -1.94 -0.59
C GLN A 13 -10.16 -3.08 -0.07
N PRO A 14 -8.81 -2.97 -0.10
CA PRO A 14 -7.94 -3.98 0.51
C PRO A 14 -8.12 -4.09 2.03
N VAL A 15 -8.42 -2.98 2.71
CA VAL A 15 -8.68 -2.97 4.16
C VAL A 15 -9.92 -3.81 4.48
N ALA A 16 -11.01 -3.62 3.72
CA ALA A 16 -12.23 -4.40 3.89
C ALA A 16 -11.99 -5.91 3.67
N GLN A 17 -11.21 -6.27 2.64
CA GLN A 17 -10.84 -7.66 2.37
C GLN A 17 -9.99 -8.27 3.48
N ALA A 18 -9.03 -7.51 4.02
CA ALA A 18 -8.15 -7.98 5.10
C ALA A 18 -8.90 -8.30 6.41
N LEU A 19 -10.07 -7.69 6.64
CA LEU A 19 -10.88 -7.93 7.83
C LEU A 19 -11.75 -9.19 7.73
N VAL A 20 -12.02 -9.69 6.52
CA VAL A 20 -12.91 -10.84 6.30
C VAL A 20 -12.46 -12.10 7.06
N PRO A 21 -11.19 -12.54 7.02
CA PRO A 21 -10.77 -13.75 7.73
C PRO A 21 -10.97 -13.67 9.25
N GLY A 22 -10.86 -12.47 9.83
CA GLY A 22 -11.07 -12.26 11.27
C GLY A 22 -12.55 -12.27 11.68
N LEU A 23 -13.44 -11.86 10.78
CA LEU A 23 -14.88 -11.76 11.05
C LEU A 23 -15.67 -13.01 10.67
N LYS A 24 -15.18 -13.77 9.67
CA LYS A 24 -15.84 -14.97 9.13
C LYS A 24 -16.17 -16.03 10.20
N PRO A 25 -15.27 -16.42 11.13
CA PRO A 25 -15.61 -17.42 12.14
C PRO A 25 -16.71 -16.97 13.12
N GLY A 26 -16.85 -15.67 13.37
CA GLY A 26 -17.94 -15.12 14.17
C GLY A 26 -19.28 -15.30 13.46
N LEU A 27 -19.31 -14.97 12.16
CA LEU A 27 -20.50 -15.10 11.33
C LEU A 27 -20.90 -16.57 11.14
N GLU A 28 -19.95 -17.48 10.92
CA GLU A 28 -20.21 -18.92 10.79
C GLU A 28 -20.82 -19.52 12.06
N ARG A 29 -20.33 -19.12 13.23
CA ARG A 29 -20.93 -19.51 14.52
C ARG A 29 -22.37 -19.03 14.66
N GLN A 30 -22.66 -17.82 14.22
CA GLN A 30 -24.03 -17.27 14.24
C GLN A 30 -24.96 -18.00 13.26
N LEU A 31 -24.47 -18.28 12.05
CA LEU A 31 -25.23 -18.97 11.00
C LEU A 31 -25.36 -20.48 11.25
N LYS A 32 -24.54 -21.05 12.15
CA LYS A 32 -24.41 -22.49 12.40
C LYS A 32 -24.08 -23.29 11.12
N ARG A 33 -23.44 -22.64 10.15
CA ARG A 33 -22.99 -23.23 8.88
C ARG A 33 -21.86 -22.39 8.29
N PRO A 34 -21.07 -22.94 7.34
CA PRO A 34 -20.09 -22.16 6.61
C PRO A 34 -20.73 -20.98 5.87
N VAL A 35 -19.97 -19.89 5.78
CA VAL A 35 -20.32 -18.71 4.97
C VAL A 35 -20.11 -19.06 3.50
N SER A 36 -21.14 -18.83 2.68
CA SER A 36 -21.05 -19.01 1.23
C SER A 36 -20.24 -17.90 0.56
N PRO A 37 -19.72 -18.10 -0.67
CA PRO A 37 -18.99 -17.05 -1.39
C PRO A 37 -19.79 -15.75 -1.57
N GLU A 38 -21.10 -15.85 -1.80
CA GLU A 38 -21.99 -14.69 -1.92
C GLU A 38 -22.14 -13.92 -0.60
N GLU A 39 -22.19 -14.64 0.52
CA GLU A 39 -22.24 -14.04 1.87
C GLU A 39 -20.91 -13.43 2.26
N GLU A 40 -19.80 -14.00 1.81
CA GLU A 40 -18.47 -13.42 1.98
C GLU A 40 -18.35 -12.09 1.22
N GLN A 41 -18.84 -12.03 -0.01
CA GLN A 41 -18.90 -10.76 -0.75
C GLN A 41 -19.81 -9.74 -0.07
N LYS A 42 -20.98 -10.17 0.42
CA LYS A 42 -21.86 -9.29 1.22
C LYS A 42 -21.17 -8.79 2.48
N LEU A 43 -20.35 -9.62 3.12
CA LEU A 43 -19.57 -9.24 4.30
C LEU A 43 -18.54 -8.16 3.94
N VAL A 44 -17.81 -8.30 2.83
CA VAL A 44 -16.91 -7.24 2.31
C VAL A 44 -17.68 -5.94 2.11
N ASP A 45 -18.85 -5.98 1.47
CA ASP A 45 -19.66 -4.79 1.20
C ASP A 45 -20.17 -4.14 2.50
N VAL A 46 -20.58 -4.93 3.49
CA VAL A 46 -20.98 -4.45 4.83
C VAL A 46 -19.81 -3.77 5.53
N ILE A 47 -18.62 -4.38 5.51
CA ILE A 47 -17.41 -3.81 6.11
C ILE A 47 -17.08 -2.48 5.43
N ARG A 48 -17.08 -2.44 4.10
CA ARG A 48 -16.82 -1.21 3.33
C ARG A 48 -17.80 -0.10 3.66
N ARG A 49 -19.11 -0.37 3.64
CA ARG A 49 -20.14 0.63 3.96
C ARG A 49 -20.00 1.13 5.40
N THR A 50 -19.76 0.23 6.34
CA THR A 50 -19.53 0.58 7.76
C THR A 50 -18.31 1.48 7.88
N PHE A 51 -17.21 1.12 7.19
CA PHE A 51 -15.98 1.89 7.23
C PHE A 51 -16.17 3.29 6.67
N VAL A 52 -16.77 3.45 5.48
CA VAL A 52 -17.07 4.77 4.89
C VAL A 52 -17.99 5.60 5.78
N GLY A 53 -18.95 4.98 6.47
CA GLY A 53 -19.83 5.66 7.41
C GLY A 53 -19.13 6.16 8.68
N VAL A 54 -18.15 5.41 9.18
CA VAL A 54 -17.39 5.75 10.39
C VAL A 54 -16.20 6.66 10.08
N PHE A 55 -15.57 6.48 8.92
CA PHE A 55 -14.42 7.22 8.44
C PHE A 55 -14.77 7.90 7.11
N PRO A 56 -15.45 9.06 7.15
CA PRO A 56 -15.74 9.83 5.95
C PRO A 56 -14.46 10.14 5.17
N SER A 57 -14.54 10.08 3.84
CA SER A 57 -13.40 10.39 2.96
C SER A 57 -12.77 11.74 3.27
N ALA A 58 -13.57 12.73 3.68
CA ALA A 58 -13.09 14.06 4.07
C ALA A 58 -12.11 14.04 5.27
N LEU A 59 -12.28 13.13 6.24
CA LEU A 59 -11.33 12.99 7.34
C LEU A 59 -9.99 12.49 6.81
N PHE A 60 -10.02 11.45 5.96
CA PHE A 60 -8.83 10.88 5.36
C PHE A 60 -8.12 11.85 4.41
N GLU A 61 -8.87 12.57 3.57
CA GLU A 61 -8.35 13.60 2.67
C GLU A 61 -7.64 14.72 3.46
N LYS A 62 -8.23 15.17 4.59
CA LYS A 62 -7.60 16.18 5.44
C LYS A 62 -6.23 15.71 5.97
N GLU A 63 -6.17 14.51 6.53
CA GLU A 63 -4.91 13.95 7.03
C GLU A 63 -3.87 13.80 5.91
N LEU A 64 -4.29 13.38 4.71
CA LEU A 64 -3.41 13.31 3.55
C LEU A 64 -2.89 14.69 3.13
N ILE A 65 -3.73 15.71 3.10
CA ILE A 65 -3.32 17.09 2.76
C ILE A 65 -2.24 17.55 3.73
N GLU A 66 -2.39 17.29 5.03
CA GLU A 66 -1.38 17.66 6.04
C GLU A 66 -0.04 16.94 5.81
N VAL A 67 -0.06 15.69 5.35
CA VAL A 67 1.17 14.96 4.98
C VAL A 67 1.84 15.60 3.77
N TYR A 68 1.09 15.90 2.71
CA TYR A 68 1.67 16.54 1.52
C TYR A 68 2.22 17.94 1.85
N ALA A 69 1.50 18.74 2.62
CA ALA A 69 1.90 20.09 3.00
C ALA A 69 3.17 20.15 3.88
N LYS A 70 3.53 19.05 4.57
CA LYS A 70 4.81 18.94 5.30
C LYS A 70 6.03 18.79 4.39
N HIS A 71 5.83 18.31 3.16
CA HIS A 71 6.91 17.92 2.26
C HIS A 71 6.94 18.71 0.96
N PHE A 72 5.84 19.34 0.58
CA PHE A 72 5.70 20.12 -0.63
C PHE A 72 5.11 21.49 -0.31
N ASN A 73 5.70 22.53 -0.88
CA ASN A 73 5.05 23.84 -0.94
C ASN A 73 4.01 23.88 -2.08
N GLU A 74 3.25 24.98 -2.15
CA GLU A 74 2.18 25.15 -3.14
C GLU A 74 2.68 25.04 -4.59
N ALA A 75 3.80 25.69 -4.92
CA ALA A 75 4.35 25.67 -6.28
C ALA A 75 4.80 24.25 -6.69
N GLU A 76 5.45 23.52 -5.78
CA GLU A 76 5.87 22.12 -6.02
C GLU A 76 4.65 21.19 -6.18
N ALA A 77 3.60 21.39 -5.37
CA ALA A 77 2.37 20.63 -5.50
C ALA A 77 1.69 20.89 -6.86
N GLU A 78 1.67 22.13 -7.34
CA GLU A 78 1.16 22.47 -8.67
C GLU A 78 1.96 21.83 -9.80
N GLU A 79 3.30 21.79 -9.67
CA GLU A 79 4.16 21.12 -10.64
C GLU A 79 3.93 19.61 -10.68
N LEU A 80 3.79 18.96 -9.52
CA LEU A 80 3.42 17.54 -9.43
C LEU A 80 2.08 17.28 -10.11
N LEU A 81 1.07 18.10 -9.85
CA LEU A 81 -0.24 17.99 -10.50
C LEU A 81 -0.14 18.14 -12.02
N ARG A 82 0.68 19.10 -12.49
CA ARG A 82 0.91 19.31 -13.93
C ARG A 82 1.56 18.08 -14.56
N PHE A 83 2.57 17.50 -13.91
CA PHE A 83 3.23 16.29 -14.37
C PHE A 83 2.28 15.10 -14.42
N TYR A 84 1.56 14.80 -13.33
CA TYR A 84 0.67 13.63 -13.26
C TYR A 84 -0.52 13.70 -14.22
N ARG A 85 -0.91 14.90 -14.68
CA ARG A 85 -1.92 15.09 -15.74
C ARG A 85 -1.42 14.73 -17.14
N THR A 86 -0.11 14.58 -17.35
CA THR A 86 0.43 14.11 -18.63
C THR A 86 0.20 12.59 -18.79
N PRO A 87 0.13 12.06 -20.03
CA PRO A 87 0.03 10.62 -20.25
C PRO A 87 1.16 9.82 -19.60
N VAL A 88 2.39 10.37 -19.62
CA VAL A 88 3.57 9.74 -18.99
C VAL A 88 3.47 9.81 -17.46
N GLY A 89 3.07 10.94 -16.90
CA GLY A 89 2.89 11.08 -15.45
C GLY A 89 1.81 10.16 -14.90
N THR A 90 0.67 10.05 -15.59
CA THR A 90 -0.39 9.07 -15.25
C THR A 90 0.15 7.64 -15.29
N LYS A 91 0.90 7.28 -16.34
CA LYS A 91 1.53 5.96 -16.42
C LYS A 91 2.56 5.74 -15.30
N ALA A 92 3.34 6.76 -14.95
CA ALA A 92 4.36 6.67 -13.91
C ALA A 92 3.74 6.40 -12.53
N ILE A 93 2.70 7.12 -12.14
CA ILE A 93 2.06 6.89 -10.84
C ILE A 93 1.38 5.52 -10.77
N GLN A 94 0.75 5.07 -11.86
CA GLN A 94 0.14 3.73 -11.94
C GLN A 94 1.17 2.60 -11.84
N LEU A 95 2.35 2.77 -12.44
CA LEU A 95 3.42 1.77 -12.43
C LEU A 95 4.32 1.85 -11.19
N SER A 96 4.20 2.89 -10.35
CA SER A 96 5.08 3.10 -9.20
C SER A 96 5.21 1.88 -8.28
N ALA A 97 4.07 1.28 -7.90
CA ALA A 97 4.03 0.06 -7.08
C ALA A 97 4.60 -1.17 -7.81
N VAL A 98 4.32 -1.31 -9.11
CA VAL A 98 4.83 -2.42 -9.93
C VAL A 98 6.36 -2.37 -10.02
N LEU A 99 6.90 -1.21 -10.39
CA LEU A 99 8.34 -0.99 -10.50
C LEU A 99 9.06 -1.19 -9.17
N THR A 100 8.45 -0.75 -8.06
CA THR A 100 8.99 -0.98 -6.71
C THR A 100 9.04 -2.47 -6.38
N GLY A 101 7.97 -3.22 -6.69
CA GLY A 101 7.92 -4.67 -6.51
C GLY A 101 8.96 -5.41 -7.36
N GLU A 102 9.07 -5.09 -8.65
CA GLU A 102 10.08 -5.68 -9.54
C GLU A 102 11.51 -5.36 -9.06
N GLY A 103 11.76 -4.12 -8.64
CA GLY A 103 13.04 -3.70 -8.07
C GLY A 103 13.43 -4.51 -6.83
N ALA A 104 12.48 -4.78 -5.93
CA ALA A 104 12.72 -5.61 -4.76
C ALA A 104 13.11 -7.05 -5.14
N VAL A 105 12.43 -7.65 -6.13
CA VAL A 105 12.77 -8.99 -6.64
C VAL A 105 14.18 -9.01 -7.24
N ILE A 106 14.53 -8.00 -8.03
CA ILE A 106 15.88 -7.85 -8.60
C ILE A 106 16.92 -7.75 -7.48
N GLY A 107 16.68 -6.93 -6.46
CA GLY A 107 17.57 -6.76 -5.31
C GLY A 107 17.81 -8.06 -4.57
N GLN A 108 16.76 -8.82 -4.27
CA GLN A 108 16.87 -10.14 -3.62
C GLN A 108 17.67 -11.13 -4.47
N ARG A 109 17.46 -11.16 -5.78
CA ARG A 109 18.21 -12.02 -6.70
C ARG A 109 19.69 -11.66 -6.72
N LEU A 110 20.01 -10.37 -6.80
CA LEU A 110 21.39 -9.89 -6.80
C LEU A 110 22.09 -10.19 -5.48
N ALA A 111 21.44 -9.95 -4.34
CA ALA A 111 21.97 -10.26 -3.02
C ALA A 111 22.34 -11.74 -2.90
N LYS A 112 21.42 -12.65 -3.27
CA LYS A 112 21.70 -14.10 -3.29
C LYS A 112 22.86 -14.46 -4.22
N SER A 113 22.94 -13.86 -5.40
CA SER A 113 24.01 -14.16 -6.37
C SER A 113 25.41 -13.73 -5.93
N ARG A 114 25.49 -12.78 -5.00
CA ARG A 114 26.76 -12.19 -4.50
C ARG A 114 27.02 -12.45 -3.02
N GLU A 115 26.22 -13.27 -2.38
CA GLU A 115 26.27 -13.51 -0.94
C GLU A 115 27.65 -14.01 -0.47
N ALA A 116 28.24 -14.97 -1.19
CA ALA A 116 29.55 -15.51 -0.86
C ALA A 116 30.68 -14.48 -1.01
N GLU A 117 30.67 -13.70 -2.09
CA GLU A 117 31.64 -12.63 -2.32
C GLU A 117 31.53 -11.55 -1.23
N PHE A 118 30.30 -11.16 -0.90
CA PHE A 118 30.03 -10.20 0.17
C PHE A 118 30.53 -10.72 1.52
N ALA A 119 30.23 -11.96 1.89
CA ALA A 119 30.65 -12.56 3.16
C ALA A 119 32.19 -12.68 3.28
N GLN A 120 32.90 -12.90 2.17
CA GLN A 120 34.35 -12.87 2.17
C GLN A 120 34.88 -11.46 2.42
N ARG A 121 34.46 -10.48 1.61
CA ARG A 121 34.93 -9.09 1.72
C ARG A 121 34.60 -8.49 3.07
N LEU A 122 33.40 -8.76 3.60
CA LEU A 122 33.00 -8.28 4.92
C LEU A 122 33.93 -8.80 6.01
N ARG A 123 34.35 -10.07 5.97
CA ARG A 123 35.33 -10.61 6.93
C ARG A 123 36.68 -9.92 6.85
N GLU A 124 37.16 -9.63 5.63
CA GLU A 124 38.43 -8.95 5.41
C GLU A 124 38.40 -7.51 5.94
N GLU A 125 37.33 -6.77 5.66
CA GLU A 125 37.16 -5.39 6.17
C GLU A 125 37.02 -5.37 7.70
N LEU A 126 36.24 -6.28 8.29
CA LEU A 126 36.14 -6.39 9.74
C LEU A 126 37.49 -6.71 10.39
N ALA A 127 38.29 -7.62 9.79
CA ALA A 127 39.62 -7.92 10.30
C ALA A 127 40.56 -6.71 10.21
N ARG A 128 40.45 -5.87 9.16
CA ARG A 128 41.26 -4.66 9.01
C ARG A 128 40.88 -3.58 10.03
N GLU A 129 39.58 -3.30 10.16
CA GLU A 129 39.06 -2.20 11.01
C GLU A 129 39.17 -2.50 12.51
N PHE A 130 39.11 -3.78 12.88
CA PHE A 130 39.06 -4.21 14.29
C PHE A 130 40.25 -5.09 14.70
N SER A 131 41.35 -5.08 13.94
CA SER A 131 42.60 -5.67 14.43
C SER A 131 43.15 -4.82 15.59
N PRO A 132 43.65 -5.45 16.67
CA PRO A 132 44.28 -4.74 17.79
C PRO A 132 45.55 -3.98 17.40
#